data_AF-A0A8J2WX11-F1
#
_entry.id   AF-A0A8J2WX11-F1
#
_cell.length_a   1.000
_cell.length_b   1.000
_cell.length_c   1.000
_cell.angle_alpha   90.00
_cell.angle_beta   90.00
_cell.angle_gamma   90.00
#
_symmetry.space_group_name_H-M   'P 1'
#
loop_
_entity.id
_entity.type
_entity.pdbx_description
1 polymer ?
#
loop_
_entity_poly.entity_id
_entity_poly.type
_entity_poly.pdbx_seq_one_letter_code
_entity_poly.pdbx_strand_id
1 'polypeptide(L)'
;MLIATLLLLCWLHTATALKAPQLDTVATSLREQIRVRTTDLTASNMPPTWTLDELRAPVSGLSGALFALPAACTPDPTEQALWVFQALVSVLADYVYIGGPSPAHGVDRVLASFNFLRLAFLLSQEAPELFALGLVPAALFVYAQRMKDLDRPEDWQLAHGLWHASGAAVACAATYSIS
;
A
#
# COMPACT_ATOMS: atom_id res chain seq x y z
N MET A 1 18.62 3.53 -61.72
CA MET A 1 19.18 2.93 -60.49
C MET A 1 19.51 3.96 -59.42
N LEU A 2 20.15 5.10 -59.73
CA LEU A 2 20.55 6.13 -58.76
C LEU A 2 19.38 6.68 -57.89
N ILE A 3 18.22 6.93 -58.50
CA ILE A 3 17.05 7.50 -57.81
C ILE A 3 16.45 6.51 -56.78
N ALA A 4 16.42 5.22 -57.10
CA ALA A 4 15.91 4.19 -56.18
C ALA A 4 16.80 4.03 -54.94
N THR A 5 18.12 4.13 -55.12
CA THR A 5 19.09 4.08 -54.01
C THR A 5 18.97 5.30 -53.10
N LEU A 6 18.76 6.49 -53.67
CA LEU A 6 18.55 7.72 -52.90
C LEU A 6 17.25 7.70 -52.10
N LEU A 7 16.16 7.18 -52.68
CA LEU A 7 14.89 7.02 -51.97
C LEU A 7 14.99 5.99 -50.83
N LEU A 8 15.70 4.89 -51.04
CA LEU A 8 15.93 3.88 -49.99
C LEU A 8 16.78 4.43 -48.84
N LEU A 9 17.83 5.19 -49.14
CA LEU A 9 18.66 5.85 -48.12
C LEU A 9 17.89 6.93 -47.37
N CYS A 10 17.07 7.72 -48.06
CA CYS A 10 16.22 8.74 -47.44
C CYS A 10 15.17 8.07 -46.53
N TRP A 11 14.56 6.97 -46.98
CA TRP A 11 13.59 6.20 -46.19
C TRP A 11 14.22 5.55 -44.95
N LEU A 12 15.43 4.96 -45.09
CA LEU A 12 16.20 4.41 -43.98
C LEU A 12 16.62 5.49 -42.98
N HIS A 13 17.04 6.68 -43.44
CA HIS A 13 17.34 7.82 -42.57
C HIS A 13 16.10 8.35 -41.84
N THR A 14 14.95 8.44 -42.50
CA THR A 14 13.71 8.81 -41.83
C THR A 14 13.24 7.74 -40.83
N ALA A 15 13.44 6.45 -41.15
CA ALA A 15 13.05 5.35 -40.27
C ALA A 15 13.96 5.23 -39.03
N THR A 16 15.25 5.55 -39.14
CA THR A 16 16.16 5.63 -37.98
C THR A 16 15.95 6.91 -37.17
N ALA A 17 15.68 8.03 -37.83
CA ALA A 17 15.36 9.31 -37.18
C ALA A 17 14.00 9.31 -36.46
N LEU A 18 13.04 8.48 -36.88
CA LEU A 18 11.75 8.31 -36.19
C LEU A 18 11.84 7.37 -34.97
N LYS A 19 12.76 6.39 -34.96
CA LYS A 19 12.83 5.39 -33.89
C LYS A 19 13.65 5.84 -32.67
N ALA A 20 14.77 6.54 -32.84
CA ALA A 20 15.64 6.88 -31.71
C ALA A 20 15.04 7.92 -30.73
N PRO A 21 14.59 9.12 -31.18
CA PRO A 21 14.09 10.13 -30.25
C PRO A 21 12.75 9.74 -29.60
N GLN A 22 11.92 8.94 -30.28
CA GLN A 22 10.67 8.43 -29.71
C GLN A 22 10.92 7.35 -28.65
N LEU A 23 11.89 6.46 -28.86
CA LEU A 23 12.30 5.48 -27.84
C LEU A 23 12.92 6.14 -26.62
N ASP A 24 13.74 7.18 -26.81
CA ASP A 24 14.30 7.96 -25.70
C ASP A 24 13.22 8.73 -24.93
N THR A 25 12.21 9.27 -25.63
CA THR A 25 11.05 9.93 -25.02
C THR A 25 10.20 8.94 -24.22
N VAL A 26 9.94 7.75 -24.77
CA VAL A 26 9.21 6.68 -24.07
C VAL A 26 9.99 6.17 -22.86
N ALA A 27 11.29 5.92 -23.01
CA ALA A 27 12.15 5.46 -21.91
C ALA A 27 12.25 6.52 -20.79
N THR A 28 12.33 7.80 -21.15
CA THR A 28 12.34 8.91 -20.18
C THR A 28 10.99 9.03 -19.47
N SER A 29 9.89 8.98 -20.22
CA SER A 29 8.54 8.98 -19.64
C SER A 29 8.31 7.79 -18.72
N LEU A 30 8.75 6.59 -19.11
CA LEU A 30 8.64 5.39 -18.29
C LEU A 30 9.48 5.50 -17.02
N ARG A 31 10.73 5.97 -17.12
CA ARG A 31 11.58 6.21 -15.94
C ARG A 31 10.96 7.21 -14.99
N GLU A 32 10.38 8.29 -15.52
CA GLU A 32 9.73 9.31 -14.72
C GLU A 32 8.47 8.77 -14.04
N GLN A 33 7.66 7.97 -14.75
CA GLN A 33 6.51 7.29 -14.16
C GLN A 33 6.93 6.30 -13.07
N ILE A 34 7.96 5.49 -13.30
CA ILE A 34 8.51 4.58 -12.28
C ILE A 34 9.01 5.38 -11.08
N ARG A 35 9.74 6.47 -11.31
CA ARG A 35 10.26 7.34 -10.26
C ARG A 35 9.12 7.90 -9.41
N VAL A 36 8.13 8.54 -10.03
CA VAL A 36 6.95 9.10 -9.35
C VAL A 36 6.24 8.02 -8.55
N ARG A 37 5.93 6.87 -9.15
CA ARG A 37 5.27 5.76 -8.45
C ARG A 37 6.09 5.22 -7.29
N THR A 38 7.41 5.14 -7.42
CA THR A 38 8.31 4.68 -6.35
C THR A 38 8.39 5.71 -5.22
N THR A 39 8.43 7.00 -5.56
CA THR A 39 8.37 8.09 -4.58
C THR A 39 7.03 8.08 -3.83
N ASP A 40 5.91 7.92 -4.53
CA ASP A 40 4.58 7.86 -3.92
C ASP A 40 4.42 6.63 -3.00
N LEU A 41 4.99 5.49 -3.40
CA LEU A 41 5.01 4.28 -2.59
C LEU A 41 5.87 4.44 -1.34
N THR A 42 6.97 5.18 -1.43
CA THR A 42 7.88 5.40 -0.30
C THR A 42 7.48 6.59 0.56
N ALA A 43 6.52 7.42 0.15
CA ALA A 43 6.08 8.57 0.91
C ALA A 43 5.12 8.16 2.04
N SER A 44 5.36 8.67 3.25
CA SER A 44 4.43 8.52 4.40
C SER A 44 3.10 9.26 4.18
N ASN A 45 3.09 10.27 3.28
CA ASN A 45 1.94 11.12 2.97
C ASN A 45 1.37 11.87 4.19
N MET A 46 2.20 12.17 5.20
CA MET A 46 1.76 12.91 6.38
C MET A 46 1.69 14.43 6.10
N PRO A 47 0.74 15.17 6.70
CA PRO A 47 0.69 16.63 6.59
C PRO A 47 1.99 17.27 7.07
N PRO A 48 2.52 18.28 6.36
CA PRO A 48 3.77 18.95 6.74
C PRO A 48 3.63 19.79 8.02
N THR A 49 2.39 20.05 8.45
CA THR A 49 2.04 20.74 9.69
C THR A 49 2.26 19.89 10.93
N TRP A 50 2.34 18.56 10.79
CA TRP A 50 2.44 17.64 11.93
C TRP A 50 3.89 17.36 12.29
N THR A 51 4.17 17.36 13.58
CA THR A 51 5.47 17.03 14.16
C THR A 51 5.68 15.53 14.26
N LEU A 52 6.94 15.09 14.34
CA LEU A 52 7.26 13.68 14.49
C LEU A 52 6.73 13.08 15.81
N ASP A 53 6.65 13.88 16.87
CA ASP A 53 6.13 13.46 18.17
C ASP A 53 4.61 13.24 18.12
N GLU A 54 3.88 14.10 17.40
CA GLU A 54 2.46 13.88 17.09
C GLU A 54 2.26 12.64 16.21
N LEU A 55 3.17 12.34 15.29
CA LEU A 55 3.06 11.15 14.45
C LEU A 55 3.35 9.85 15.23
N ARG A 56 4.33 9.87 16.13
CA ARG A 56 4.79 8.72 16.92
C ARG A 56 3.98 8.50 18.20
N ALA A 57 2.66 8.45 18.05
CA ALA A 57 1.80 8.06 19.16
C ALA A 57 1.96 6.56 19.49
N PRO A 58 1.89 6.16 20.77
CA PRO A 58 1.91 4.75 21.17
C PRO A 58 0.84 3.90 20.48
N VAL A 59 -0.32 4.50 20.19
CA VAL A 59 -1.41 3.83 19.48
C VAL A 59 -1.00 3.41 18.07
N SER A 60 -0.23 4.23 17.35
CA SER A 60 0.26 3.93 15.98
C SER A 60 1.26 2.76 15.97
N GLY A 61 2.10 2.65 17.00
CA GLY A 61 3.04 1.53 17.14
C GLY A 61 2.34 0.24 17.58
N LEU A 62 1.46 0.33 18.59
CA LEU A 62 0.67 -0.80 19.08
C LEU A 62 -0.23 -1.36 17.97
N SER A 63 -0.83 -0.49 17.16
CA SER A 63 -1.75 -0.89 16.11
C SER A 63 -1.09 -1.75 15.03
N GLY A 64 0.15 -1.44 14.63
CA GLY A 64 0.89 -2.28 13.69
C GLY A 64 1.23 -3.65 14.29
N ALA A 65 1.52 -3.72 15.59
CA ALA A 65 1.79 -4.99 16.28
C ALA A 65 0.54 -5.90 16.35
N LEU A 66 -0.67 -5.33 16.36
CA LEU A 66 -1.92 -6.11 16.39
C LEU A 66 -2.13 -6.96 15.13
N PHE A 67 -1.48 -6.65 14.01
CA PHE A 67 -1.47 -7.54 12.83
C PHE A 67 -0.81 -8.89 13.05
N ALA A 68 -0.09 -9.09 14.17
CA ALA A 68 0.42 -10.40 14.52
C ALA A 68 -0.68 -11.30 15.13
N LEU A 69 -1.82 -10.76 15.58
CA LEU A 69 -2.88 -11.54 16.23
C LEU A 69 -3.45 -12.65 15.33
N PRO A 70 -3.74 -12.42 14.04
CA PRO A 70 -4.23 -13.48 13.16
C PRO A 70 -3.22 -14.64 12.99
N ALA A 71 -1.92 -14.41 13.20
CA ALA A 71 -0.92 -15.48 13.21
C ALA A 71 -1.18 -16.48 14.35
N ALA A 72 -1.76 -16.05 15.48
CA ALA A 72 -2.13 -16.95 16.56
C ALA A 72 -3.43 -17.74 16.27
N CYS A 73 -4.22 -17.30 15.29
CA CYS A 73 -5.52 -17.89 14.96
C CYS A 73 -5.47 -18.88 13.80
N THR A 74 -4.47 -18.79 12.92
CA THR A 74 -4.30 -19.70 11.78
C THR A 74 -3.39 -20.89 12.14
N PRO A 75 -3.76 -22.13 11.75
CA PRO A 75 -2.89 -23.29 11.93
C PRO A 75 -1.81 -23.40 10.83
N ASP A 76 -1.89 -22.65 9.72
CA ASP A 76 -0.93 -22.71 8.62
C ASP A 76 0.33 -21.87 8.91
N PRO A 77 1.53 -22.48 9.05
CA PRO A 77 2.78 -21.75 9.32
C PRO A 77 3.12 -20.68 8.28
N THR A 78 2.68 -20.85 7.04
CA THR A 78 2.93 -19.87 5.97
C THR A 78 2.09 -18.61 6.20
N GLU A 79 0.80 -18.77 6.50
CA GLU A 79 -0.06 -17.65 6.87
C GLU A 79 0.42 -16.96 8.17
N GLN A 80 0.89 -17.72 9.16
CA GLN A 80 1.49 -17.16 10.36
C GLN A 80 2.68 -16.23 10.04
N ALA A 81 3.61 -16.71 9.19
CA ALA A 81 4.78 -15.93 8.78
C ALA A 81 4.38 -14.64 8.03
N LEU A 82 3.36 -14.70 7.18
CA LEU A 82 2.85 -13.53 6.46
C LEU A 82 2.24 -12.48 7.39
N TRP A 83 1.47 -12.89 8.40
CA TRP A 83 0.90 -11.98 9.40
C TRP A 83 1.97 -11.34 10.28
N VAL A 84 2.97 -12.12 10.71
CA VAL A 84 4.11 -11.58 11.47
C VAL A 84 4.91 -10.60 10.61
N PHE A 85 5.15 -10.94 9.34
CA PHE A 85 5.84 -10.03 8.41
C PHE A 85 5.06 -8.73 8.21
N GLN A 86 3.74 -8.82 7.99
CA GLN A 86 2.87 -7.64 7.90
C GLN A 86 2.95 -6.77 9.16
N ALA A 87 2.91 -7.37 10.34
CA ALA A 87 3.02 -6.64 11.60
C ALA A 87 4.36 -5.88 11.72
N LEU A 88 5.47 -6.54 11.36
CA LEU A 88 6.80 -5.90 11.37
C LEU A 88 6.86 -4.73 10.40
N VAL A 89 6.41 -4.90 9.16
CA VAL A 89 6.45 -3.84 8.15
C VAL A 89 5.51 -2.69 8.53
N SER A 90 4.34 -2.98 9.08
CA SER A 90 3.40 -1.96 9.56
C SER A 90 3.99 -1.13 10.69
N VAL A 91 4.65 -1.73 11.69
CA VAL A 91 5.37 -0.98 12.74
C VAL A 91 6.50 -0.13 12.16
N LEU A 92 7.24 -0.66 11.19
CA LEU A 92 8.28 0.11 10.51
C LEU A 92 7.70 1.32 9.78
N ALA A 93 6.59 1.17 9.08
CA ALA A 93 5.92 2.24 8.34
C ALA A 93 5.30 3.29 9.29
N ASP A 94 4.47 2.86 10.23
CA ASP A 94 3.58 3.74 11.00
C ASP A 94 4.20 4.31 12.27
N TYR A 95 5.38 3.82 12.69
CA TYR A 95 6.03 4.31 13.90
C TYR A 95 7.51 4.67 13.67
N VAL A 96 8.29 3.77 13.07
CA VAL A 96 9.74 4.00 12.92
C VAL A 96 10.02 5.05 11.84
N TYR A 97 9.45 4.88 10.65
CA TYR A 97 9.68 5.72 9.48
C TYR A 97 8.56 6.71 9.17
N ILE A 98 7.59 6.86 10.07
CA ILE A 98 6.49 7.81 9.91
C ILE A 98 7.02 9.24 9.73
N GLY A 99 6.37 10.02 8.86
CA GLY A 99 6.79 11.39 8.51
C GLY A 99 7.97 11.46 7.54
N GLY A 100 8.72 10.37 7.31
CA GLY A 100 9.84 10.31 6.35
C GLY A 100 9.58 9.37 5.17
N PRO A 101 10.43 9.42 4.12
CA PRO A 101 10.40 8.45 3.03
C PRO A 101 10.99 7.10 3.46
N SER A 102 10.32 6.00 3.14
CA SER A 102 10.80 4.63 3.39
C SER A 102 10.07 3.60 2.52
N PRO A 103 10.76 2.56 2.00
CA PRO A 103 10.12 1.43 1.32
C PRO A 103 9.08 0.70 2.18
N ALA A 104 9.20 0.78 3.51
CA ALA A 104 8.25 0.14 4.43
C ALA A 104 6.81 0.60 4.18
N HIS A 105 6.59 1.89 3.86
CA HIS A 105 5.27 2.44 3.55
C HIS A 105 4.61 1.75 2.34
N GLY A 106 5.41 1.50 1.30
CA GLY A 106 4.92 0.88 0.07
C GLY A 106 4.60 -0.59 0.27
N VAL A 107 5.50 -1.31 0.95
CA VAL A 107 5.31 -2.73 1.27
C VAL A 107 4.09 -2.92 2.16
N ASP A 108 3.95 -2.12 3.24
CA ASP A 108 2.80 -2.18 4.14
C ASP A 108 1.48 -1.98 3.41
N ARG A 109 1.36 -0.91 2.60
CA ARG A 109 0.13 -0.61 1.84
C ARG A 109 -0.25 -1.72 0.86
N VAL A 110 0.74 -2.31 0.18
CA VAL A 110 0.50 -3.41 -0.76
C VAL A 110 -0.03 -4.64 -0.03
N LEU A 111 0.63 -5.03 1.06
CA LEU A 111 0.21 -6.17 1.87
C LEU A 111 -1.17 -5.93 2.51
N ALA A 112 -1.41 -4.75 3.07
CA ALA A 112 -2.71 -4.36 3.63
C ALA A 112 -3.82 -4.43 2.57
N SER A 113 -3.55 -3.98 1.34
CA SER A 113 -4.51 -4.05 0.23
C SER A 113 -4.83 -5.49 -0.18
N PHE A 114 -3.81 -6.35 -0.29
CA PHE A 114 -4.03 -7.77 -0.59
C PHE A 114 -4.77 -8.47 0.54
N ASN A 115 -4.44 -8.19 1.80
CA ASN A 115 -5.15 -8.73 2.96
C ASN A 115 -6.60 -8.29 3.00
N PHE A 116 -6.89 -7.03 2.70
CA PHE A 116 -8.27 -6.54 2.60
C PHE A 116 -9.06 -7.28 1.52
N LEU A 117 -8.51 -7.42 0.30
CA LEU A 117 -9.17 -8.14 -0.79
C LEU A 117 -9.37 -9.62 -0.46
N ARG A 118 -8.37 -10.27 0.14
CA ARG A 118 -8.45 -11.65 0.60
C ARG A 118 -9.57 -11.80 1.63
N LEU A 119 -9.62 -10.94 2.65
CA LEU A 119 -10.65 -10.99 3.69
C LEU A 119 -12.05 -10.75 3.11
N ALA A 120 -12.20 -9.76 2.23
CA ALA A 120 -13.49 -9.51 1.58
C ALA A 120 -13.94 -10.72 0.76
N PHE A 121 -13.03 -11.36 0.02
CA PHE A 121 -13.32 -12.57 -0.73
C PHE A 121 -13.74 -13.72 0.20
N LEU A 122 -12.93 -14.02 1.23
CA LEU A 122 -13.21 -15.09 2.18
C LEU A 122 -14.54 -14.90 2.90
N LEU A 123 -14.79 -13.71 3.44
CA LEU A 123 -16.06 -13.40 4.10
C LEU A 123 -17.24 -13.50 3.13
N SER A 124 -17.09 -13.12 1.87
CA SER A 124 -18.19 -13.23 0.89
C SER A 124 -18.58 -14.67 0.56
N GLN A 125 -17.64 -15.61 0.66
CA GLN A 125 -17.86 -17.02 0.30
C GLN A 125 -18.21 -17.88 1.52
N GLU A 126 -17.48 -17.71 2.63
CA GLU A 126 -17.48 -18.65 3.75
C GLU A 126 -18.27 -18.15 4.97
N ALA A 127 -18.39 -16.83 5.15
CA ALA A 127 -19.09 -16.22 6.30
C ALA A 127 -19.81 -14.93 5.88
N PRO A 128 -20.78 -14.99 4.95
CA PRO A 128 -21.42 -13.81 4.37
C PRO A 128 -22.15 -12.94 5.39
N GLU A 129 -22.61 -13.52 6.50
CA GLU A 129 -23.19 -12.79 7.63
C GLU A 129 -22.18 -11.84 8.32
N LEU A 130 -20.88 -12.13 8.21
CA LEU A 130 -19.79 -11.32 8.73
C LEU A 130 -19.22 -10.35 7.67
N PHE A 131 -19.70 -10.40 6.42
CA PHE A 131 -19.19 -9.55 5.34
C PHE A 131 -19.26 -8.05 5.67
N ALA A 132 -20.34 -7.61 6.34
CA ALA A 132 -20.50 -6.24 6.78
C ALA A 132 -19.41 -5.81 7.78
N LEU A 133 -18.93 -6.71 8.63
CA LEU A 133 -17.80 -6.45 9.53
C LEU A 133 -16.51 -6.24 8.74
N GLY A 134 -16.34 -6.93 7.61
CA GLY A 134 -15.24 -6.73 6.67
C GLY A 134 -15.17 -5.33 6.07
N LEU A 135 -16.26 -4.56 6.10
CA LEU A 135 -16.28 -3.17 5.63
C LEU A 135 -15.81 -2.15 6.69
N VAL A 136 -15.78 -2.55 7.97
CA VAL A 136 -15.40 -1.65 9.08
C VAL A 136 -13.96 -1.13 8.93
N PRO A 137 -12.93 -1.96 8.64
CA PRO A 137 -11.59 -1.46 8.42
C PRO A 137 -11.51 -0.46 7.26
N ALA A 138 -12.23 -0.69 6.16
CA ALA A 138 -12.27 0.25 5.03
C ALA A 138 -12.90 1.59 5.41
N ALA A 139 -13.99 1.58 6.18
CA ALA A 139 -14.61 2.80 6.67
C ALA A 139 -13.67 3.59 7.60
N LEU A 140 -12.95 2.91 8.49
CA LEU A 140 -11.97 3.53 9.38
C LEU A 140 -10.75 4.08 8.63
N PHE A 141 -10.28 3.40 7.58
CA PHE A 141 -9.24 3.93 6.69
C PHE A 141 -9.67 5.25 6.03
N VAL A 142 -10.88 5.28 5.44
CA VAL A 142 -11.42 6.50 4.83
C VAL A 142 -11.58 7.62 5.87
N TYR A 143 -12.08 7.28 7.06
CA TYR A 143 -12.22 8.23 8.15
C TYR A 143 -10.86 8.80 8.60
N ALA A 144 -9.83 7.94 8.72
CA ALA A 144 -8.47 8.36 9.03
C ALA A 144 -7.91 9.31 7.96
N GLN A 145 -8.06 8.99 6.66
CA GLN A 145 -7.61 9.91 5.60
C GLN A 145 -8.29 11.28 5.71
N ARG A 146 -9.59 11.31 6.01
CA ARG A 146 -10.31 12.58 6.24
C ARG A 146 -9.75 13.37 7.43
N MET A 147 -9.27 12.73 8.49
CA MET A 147 -8.68 13.44 9.63
C MET A 147 -7.35 14.11 9.26
N LYS A 148 -6.60 13.57 8.29
CA LYS A 148 -5.42 14.23 7.72
C LYS A 148 -5.81 15.49 6.95
N ASP A 149 -6.86 15.42 6.13
CA ASP A 149 -7.35 16.57 5.36
C ASP A 149 -7.87 17.70 6.27
N LEU A 150 -8.37 17.35 7.45
CA LEU A 150 -8.87 18.29 8.46
C LEU A 150 -7.80 18.76 9.46
N ASP A 151 -6.55 18.33 9.30
CA ASP A 151 -5.43 18.69 10.19
C ASP A 151 -5.68 18.29 11.67
N ARG A 152 -6.27 17.11 11.89
CA ARG A 152 -6.61 16.58 13.23
C ARG A 152 -5.74 15.36 13.59
N PRO A 153 -4.52 15.56 14.12
CA PRO A 153 -3.57 14.47 14.35
C PRO A 153 -4.05 13.43 15.37
N GLU A 154 -4.62 13.85 16.50
CA GLU A 154 -5.11 12.92 17.53
C GLU A 154 -6.24 12.01 17.03
N ASP A 155 -7.20 12.58 16.30
CA ASP A 155 -8.29 11.81 15.72
C ASP A 155 -7.80 10.87 14.60
N TRP A 156 -6.79 11.30 13.83
CA TRP A 156 -6.14 10.43 12.87
C TRP A 156 -5.46 9.24 13.56
N GLN A 157 -4.67 9.48 14.61
CA GLN A 157 -3.99 8.41 15.36
C GLN A 157 -4.99 7.38 15.89
N LEU A 158 -6.09 7.83 16.47
CA LEU A 158 -7.14 6.95 16.98
C LEU A 158 -7.82 6.18 15.84
N ALA A 159 -8.24 6.86 14.78
CA ALA A 159 -8.89 6.25 13.63
C ALA A 159 -7.98 5.22 12.93
N HIS A 160 -6.72 5.55 12.75
CA HIS A 160 -5.68 4.70 12.17
C HIS A 160 -5.40 3.49 13.07
N GLY A 161 -5.30 3.70 14.38
CA GLY A 161 -5.17 2.63 15.35
C GLY A 161 -6.36 1.66 15.32
N LEU A 162 -7.58 2.20 15.26
CA LEU A 162 -8.81 1.42 15.14
C LEU A 162 -8.91 0.70 13.79
N TRP A 163 -8.45 1.30 12.71
CA TRP A 163 -8.39 0.66 11.39
C TRP A 163 -7.59 -0.65 11.45
N HIS A 164 -6.38 -0.60 12.02
CA HIS A 164 -5.54 -1.78 12.20
C HIS A 164 -6.12 -2.80 13.18
N ALA A 165 -6.61 -2.33 14.33
CA ALA A 165 -7.20 -3.21 15.35
C ALA A 165 -8.44 -3.94 14.82
N SER A 166 -9.33 -3.23 14.11
CA SER A 166 -10.50 -3.83 13.48
C SER A 166 -10.13 -4.77 12.34
N GLY A 167 -9.11 -4.43 11.54
CA GLY A 167 -8.57 -5.30 10.50
C GLY A 167 -8.07 -6.64 11.07
N ALA A 168 -7.29 -6.59 12.14
CA ALA A 168 -6.81 -7.78 12.84
C ALA A 168 -7.97 -8.60 13.44
N ALA A 169 -8.94 -7.95 14.08
CA ALA A 169 -10.09 -8.64 14.67
C ALA A 169 -10.95 -9.36 13.62
N VAL A 170 -11.23 -8.68 12.49
CA VAL A 170 -11.95 -9.27 11.35
C VAL A 170 -11.17 -10.43 10.76
N ALA A 171 -9.85 -10.30 10.62
CA ALA A 171 -9.00 -11.37 10.13
C ALA A 171 -9.05 -12.61 11.03
N CYS A 172 -8.92 -12.43 12.34
CA CYS A 172 -9.08 -13.52 13.31
C CYS A 172 -10.47 -14.18 13.17
N ALA A 173 -11.54 -13.39 13.12
CA ALA A 173 -12.90 -13.93 13.00
C ALA A 173 -13.11 -14.71 11.70
N ALA A 174 -12.58 -14.23 10.58
CA ALA A 174 -12.61 -14.92 9.30
C ALA A 174 -11.85 -16.25 9.39
N THR A 175 -10.62 -16.25 9.92
CA THR A 175 -9.81 -17.46 10.09
C THR A 175 -10.49 -18.49 10.98
N TYR A 176 -11.12 -18.08 12.10
CA TYR A 176 -11.86 -18.97 12.98
C TYR A 176 -13.12 -19.55 12.34
N SER A 177 -13.82 -18.77 11.51
CA SER A 177 -15.09 -19.22 10.90
C SER A 177 -14.86 -20.24 9.77
N ILE A 178 -13.62 -20.30 9.25
CA ILE A 178 -13.23 -21.18 8.14
C ILE A 178 -12.50 -22.45 8.64
N SER A 179 -12.03 -22.45 9.90
CA SER A 179 -11.33 -23.58 10.54
C SER A 179 -12.30 -24.55 11.23
#